data_AF-A0A5K1C0B2-F1
#
_entry.id   AF-A0A5K1C0B2-F1
#
_cell.length_a   1.000
_cell.length_b   1.000
_cell.length_c   1.000
_cell.angle_alpha   90.00
_cell.angle_beta   90.00
_cell.angle_gamma   90.00
#
_symmetry.space_group_name_H-M   'P 1'
#
loop_
_entity.id
_entity.type
_entity.pdbx_description
1 polymer ?
#
loop_
_entity_poly.entity_id
_entity_poly.type
_entity_poly.pdbx_seq_one_letter_code
_entity_poly.pdbx_strand_id
1 'polypeptide(L)'
;NDAFDQLTDSLSKRKHKPSLVVLDDVWSESVLQRLVFRRTGFRTLVTSRINFKGLDLAYPLQMLGPEGARDLFCQSAFAPDQALDKLDPELLEQLEQ
;
A
#
# COMPACT_ATOMS: atom_id res chain seq x y z
N ASN A 1 3.37 -24.75 13.60
CA ASN A 1 2.73 -24.30 12.35
C ASN A 1 2.97 -22.82 12.19
N ASP A 2 3.71 -22.43 11.16
CA ASP A 2 3.91 -21.03 10.81
C ASP A 2 2.59 -20.39 10.34
N ALA A 3 2.46 -19.07 10.46
CA ALA A 3 1.25 -18.36 10.06
C ALA A 3 0.99 -18.48 8.55
N PHE A 4 2.07 -18.54 7.75
CA PHE A 4 1.97 -18.73 6.31
C PHE A 4 1.40 -20.10 5.93
N ASP A 5 1.83 -21.16 6.62
CA ASP A 5 1.33 -22.53 6.38
C ASP A 5 -0.17 -22.60 6.66
N GLN A 6 -0.61 -22.00 7.78
CA GLN A 6 -2.02 -21.96 8.17
C GLN A 6 -2.89 -21.19 7.17
N LEU A 7 -2.37 -20.07 6.65
CA LEU A 7 -3.04 -19.31 5.60
C LEU A 7 -3.14 -20.13 4.31
N THR A 8 -2.05 -20.78 3.91
CA THR A 8 -2.00 -21.62 2.71
C THR A 8 -2.99 -22.77 2.79
N ASP A 9 -3.08 -23.44 3.93
CA ASP A 9 -4.06 -24.50 4.19
C ASP A 9 -5.49 -24.01 4.20
N SER A 10 -5.71 -22.77 4.67
CA SER A 10 -7.04 -22.17 4.67
C SER A 10 -7.47 -21.78 3.26
N LEU A 11 -6.55 -21.26 2.44
CA LEU A 11 -6.79 -20.89 1.05
C LEU A 11 -6.96 -22.13 0.16
N SER A 12 -6.23 -23.21 0.43
CA SER A 12 -6.35 -24.47 -0.33
C SER A 12 -7.70 -25.15 -0.17
N LYS A 13 -8.37 -24.95 0.99
CA LYS A 13 -9.73 -25.43 1.27
C LYS A 13 -10.83 -24.60 0.59
N ARG A 14 -10.53 -23.38 0.14
CA ARG A 14 -11.49 -22.55 -0.59
C ARG A 14 -11.56 -23.02 -2.05
N LYS A 15 -12.67 -23.63 -2.45
CA LYS A 15 -12.93 -24.05 -3.85
C LYS A 15 -12.76 -22.85 -4.80
N HIS A 16 -11.96 -23.02 -5.87
CA HIS A 16 -11.72 -22.19 -7.07
C HIS A 16 -12.37 -20.79 -7.16
N LYS A 17 -12.32 -19.98 -6.11
CA LYS A 17 -12.77 -18.60 -6.14
C LYS A 17 -11.56 -17.71 -6.42
N PRO A 18 -11.61 -16.86 -7.47
CA PRO A 18 -10.62 -15.84 -7.68
C PRO A 18 -10.40 -15.05 -6.39
N SER A 19 -9.16 -15.00 -5.91
CA SER A 19 -8.80 -14.38 -4.64
C SER A 19 -7.60 -13.46 -4.84
N LEU A 20 -7.65 -12.28 -4.23
CA LEU A 20 -6.52 -11.35 -4.18
C LEU A 20 -5.88 -11.44 -2.80
N VAL A 21 -4.59 -11.72 -2.75
CA VAL A 21 -3.76 -11.67 -1.55
C VAL A 21 -2.99 -10.36 -1.57
N VAL A 22 -3.17 -9.53 -0.55
CA VAL A 22 -2.41 -8.28 -0.40
C VAL A 22 -1.40 -8.49 0.71
N LEU A 23 -0.12 -8.37 0.37
CA LEU A 23 0.97 -8.37 1.32
C LEU A 23 1.40 -6.92 1.54
N ASP A 24 1.08 -6.40 2.72
CA ASP A 24 1.37 -5.02 3.07
C ASP A 24 2.76 -4.88 3.71
N ASP A 25 3.52 -3.86 3.30
CA ASP A 25 4.81 -3.46 3.84
C ASP A 25 5.87 -4.59 3.88
N VAL A 26 6.12 -5.23 2.73
CA VAL A 26 7.13 -6.30 2.61
C VAL A 26 8.55 -5.72 2.53
N TRP A 27 9.45 -6.19 3.40
CA TRP A 27 10.79 -5.61 3.57
C TRP A 27 11.95 -6.40 2.95
N SER A 28 11.73 -7.62 2.43
CA SER A 28 12.81 -8.40 1.82
C SER A 28 12.36 -9.42 0.78
N GLU A 29 13.27 -9.74 -0.13
CA GLU A 29 13.03 -10.75 -1.18
C GLU A 29 12.83 -12.14 -0.57
N SER A 30 13.53 -12.48 0.53
CA SER A 30 13.35 -13.77 1.20
C SER A 30 11.95 -13.95 1.79
N VAL A 31 11.37 -12.87 2.35
CA VAL A 31 9.98 -12.85 2.83
C VAL A 31 9.03 -12.99 1.66
N LEU A 32 9.26 -12.23 0.58
CA LEU A 32 8.44 -12.31 -0.62
C LEU A 32 8.42 -13.72 -1.23
N GLN A 33 9.58 -14.33 -1.44
CA GLN A 33 9.67 -15.68 -2.02
C GLN A 33 8.95 -16.73 -1.16
N ARG A 34 8.96 -16.55 0.17
CA ARG A 34 8.20 -17.42 1.07
C ARG A 34 6.69 -17.19 0.97
N LEU A 35 6.25 -15.95 0.81
CA LEU A 35 4.83 -15.58 0.92
C LEU A 35 4.08 -15.50 -0.42
N VAL A 36 4.77 -15.45 -1.55
CA VAL A 36 4.12 -15.20 -2.85
C VAL A 36 3.30 -16.41 -3.30
N PHE A 37 2.00 -16.22 -3.51
CA PHE A 37 1.12 -17.28 -3.98
C PHE A 37 1.17 -17.37 -5.51
N ARG A 38 1.88 -18.37 -6.04
CA ARG A 38 1.95 -18.65 -7.49
C ARG A 38 0.89 -19.65 -7.98
N ARG A 39 -0.17 -19.85 -7.21
CA ARG A 39 -1.22 -20.85 -7.49
C ARG A 39 -2.32 -20.26 -8.38
N THR A 40 -2.87 -21.09 -9.27
CA THR A 40 -4.03 -20.73 -10.09
C THR A 40 -5.23 -20.31 -9.23
N GLY A 41 -5.90 -19.22 -9.64
CA GLY A 41 -7.02 -18.63 -8.90
C GLY A 41 -6.62 -17.59 -7.84
N PHE A 42 -5.32 -17.36 -7.62
CA PHE A 42 -4.82 -16.31 -6.73
C PHE A 42 -4.04 -15.27 -7.52
N ARG A 43 -4.22 -14.00 -7.17
CA ARG A 43 -3.31 -12.91 -7.54
C ARG A 43 -2.70 -12.38 -6.26
N THR A 44 -1.41 -12.05 -6.29
CA THR A 44 -0.72 -11.43 -5.15
C THR A 44 -0.39 -9.99 -5.53
N LEU A 45 -0.79 -9.04 -4.69
CA LEU A 45 -0.34 -7.65 -4.73
C LEU A 45 0.58 -7.42 -3.53
N VAL A 46 1.70 -6.75 -3.77
CA VAL A 46 2.71 -6.48 -2.74
C VAL A 46 2.91 -4.98 -2.66
N THR A 47 2.78 -4.40 -1.47
CA THR A 47 3.26 -3.05 -1.18
C THR A 47 4.61 -3.15 -0.50
N SER A 48 5.54 -2.30 -0.91
CA SER A 48 6.91 -2.35 -0.40
C SER A 48 7.62 -1.03 -0.63
N ARG A 49 8.68 -0.80 0.13
CA ARG A 49 9.55 0.38 0.03
C ARG A 49 10.72 0.17 -0.93
N ILE A 50 10.91 -1.07 -1.39
CA ILE A 50 12.02 -1.49 -2.25
C ILE A 50 11.45 -2.20 -3.48
N ASN A 51 12.13 -2.09 -4.61
CA ASN A 51 11.72 -2.79 -5.81
C ASN A 51 12.27 -4.24 -5.81
N PHE A 52 11.38 -5.23 -5.87
CA PHE A 52 11.75 -6.64 -5.90
C PHE A 52 12.00 -7.11 -7.34
N LYS A 53 13.12 -7.78 -7.57
CA LYS A 53 13.45 -8.33 -8.90
C LYS A 53 12.65 -9.59 -9.21
N GLY A 54 12.15 -10.28 -8.19
CA GLY A 54 11.42 -11.54 -8.32
C GLY A 54 9.94 -11.41 -8.71
N LEU A 55 9.44 -10.19 -8.95
CA LEU A 55 8.06 -9.91 -9.37
C LEU A 55 7.98 -9.58 -10.86
N ASP A 56 6.91 -10.08 -11.49
CA ASP A 56 6.68 -9.90 -12.93
C ASP A 56 6.29 -8.46 -13.29
N LEU A 57 5.75 -7.70 -12.32
CA LEU A 57 5.30 -6.33 -12.48
C LEU A 57 5.60 -5.52 -11.24
N ALA A 58 6.25 -4.37 -11.43
CA ALA A 58 6.46 -3.36 -10.42
C ALA A 58 5.71 -2.08 -10.81
N TYR A 59 5.00 -1.49 -9.86
CA TYR A 59 4.35 -0.19 -10.02
C TYR A 59 4.98 0.81 -9.04
N PRO A 60 5.99 1.58 -9.45
CA PRO A 60 6.56 2.61 -8.59
C PRO A 60 5.52 3.69 -8.34
N LEU A 61 5.07 3.82 -7.10
CA LEU A 61 4.16 4.88 -6.69
C LEU A 61 4.88 6.22 -6.78
N GLN A 62 4.25 7.17 -7.47
CA GLN A 62 4.73 8.54 -7.49
C GLN A 62 4.28 9.23 -6.21
N MET A 63 5.16 10.03 -5.62
CA MET A 63 4.77 10.93 -4.53
C MET A 63 3.79 11.97 -5.06
N LEU A 64 2.88 12.40 -4.20
CA LEU A 64 2.03 13.54 -4.51
C LEU A 64 2.91 14.78 -4.71
N GLY A 65 2.57 15.59 -5.72
CA GLY A 65 3.17 16.92 -5.87
C GLY A 65 2.76 17.84 -4.70
N PRO A 66 3.40 19.01 -4.56
CA PRO A 66 3.16 19.92 -3.44
C PRO A 66 1.68 20.27 -3.24
N GLU A 67 0.97 20.62 -4.31
CA GLU A 67 -0.47 20.95 -4.26
C GLU A 67 -1.30 19.76 -3.77
N GLY A 68 -1.10 18.57 -4.33
CA GLY A 68 -1.84 17.37 -3.92
C GLY A 68 -1.51 16.90 -2.50
N ALA A 69 -0.25 17.09 -2.05
CA ALA A 69 0.16 16.80 -0.69
C ALA A 69 -0.47 17.78 0.32
N ARG A 70 -0.49 19.07 -0.03
CA ARG A 70 -1.15 20.12 0.75
C ARG A 70 -2.66 19.88 0.84
N ASP A 71 -3.32 19.58 -0.27
CA ASP A 71 -4.75 19.28 -0.28
C ASP A 71 -5.08 18.09 0.62
N LEU A 72 -4.30 16.99 0.52
CA LEU A 72 -4.48 15.81 1.36
C LEU A 72 -4.24 16.14 2.84
N PHE A 73 -3.19 16.91 3.16
CA PHE A 73 -2.93 17.36 4.53
C PHE A 73 -4.11 18.16 5.07
N CYS A 74 -4.60 19.14 4.31
CA CYS A 74 -5.68 20.00 4.75
C CYS A 74 -6.99 19.21 4.96
N GLN A 75 -7.32 18.29 4.06
CA GLN A 75 -8.47 17.40 4.21
C GLN A 75 -8.36 16.43 5.39
N SER A 76 -7.14 16.03 5.75
CA SER A 76 -6.90 15.06 6.83
C SER A 76 -6.79 15.71 8.20
N ALA A 77 -6.21 16.92 8.26
CA ALA A 77 -5.94 17.64 9.51
C ALA A 77 -7.09 18.55 9.94
N PHE A 78 -7.90 19.05 9.00
CA PHE A 78 -8.98 19.98 9.27
C PHE A 78 -10.34 19.38 8.93
N ALA A 79 -11.35 19.69 9.73
CA ALA A 79 -12.72 19.32 9.43
C ALA A 79 -13.23 20.08 8.18
N PRO A 80 -14.23 19.58 7.45
CA PRO A 80 -14.73 20.22 6.21
C PRO A 80 -15.16 21.68 6.36
N ASP A 81 -15.52 22.10 7.58
CA ASP A 81 -15.90 23.48 7.93
C ASP A 81 -14.71 24.37 8.34
N GLN A 82 -13.51 23.79 8.46
CA GLN A 82 -12.23 24.42 8.76
C GLN A 82 -11.25 24.36 7.58
N ALA A 83 -11.75 23.99 6.39
CA ALA A 83 -10.96 23.88 5.17
C ALA A 83 -10.27 25.20 4.78
N LEU A 84 -9.23 25.05 3.97
CA LEU A 84 -8.15 25.98 3.57
C LEU A 84 -8.53 27.44 3.34
N ASP A 85 -9.78 27.72 2.94
CA ASP A 85 -10.32 29.07 2.77
C ASP A 85 -10.22 29.95 4.04
N LYS A 86 -10.00 29.32 5.20
CA LYS A 86 -9.86 29.97 6.52
C LYS A 86 -8.45 29.96 7.09
N LEU A 87 -7.49 29.26 6.47
CA LEU A 87 -6.12 29.18 6.98
C LEU A 87 -5.28 30.33 6.43
N ASP A 88 -4.54 30.99 7.32
CA ASP A 88 -3.65 32.10 7.00
C ASP A 88 -2.60 31.66 5.95
N PRO A 89 -2.47 32.37 4.81
CA PRO A 89 -1.46 32.08 3.80
C PRO A 89 -0.03 31.96 4.35
N GLU A 90 0.32 32.70 5.41
CA GLU A 90 1.66 32.64 6.03
C GLU A 90 1.94 31.30 6.75
N LEU A 91 0.91 30.63 7.30
CA LEU A 91 1.06 29.32 7.94
C LEU A 91 1.27 28.20 6.91
N LEU A 92 0.80 28.40 5.68
CA LEU A 92 0.92 27.42 4.60
C LEU A 92 2.33 27.41 4.02
N GLU A 93 2.97 28.57 3.94
CA GLU A 93 4.35 28.71 3.47
C GLU A 93 5.37 28.02 4.40
N GLN A 94 5.04 27.87 5.69
CA GLN A 94 5.88 27.18 6.67
C GLN A 94 5.82 25.65 6.60
N LEU A 95 4.78 25.08 5.98
CA LEU A 95 4.65 23.62 5.80
C LEU A 95 5.37 23.10 4.56
N GLU A 96 5.82 23.99 3.67
CA GLU A 96 6.49 23.68 2.42
C GLU A 96 8.04 23.71 2.52
N GLN A 97 8.60 23.96 3.72
CA GLN A 97 10.04 23.94 4.02
C GLN A 97 10.51 22.63 4.65
#